data_AF-J9GNQ0-F1
#
_entry.id   AF-J9GNQ0-F1
#
_cell.length_a   1.000
_cell.length_b   1.000
_cell.length_c   1.000
_cell.angle_alpha   90.00
_cell.angle_beta   90.00
_cell.angle_gamma   90.00
#
_symmetry.space_group_name_H-M   'P 1'
#
loop_
_entity.id
_entity.type
_entity.pdbx_description
1 polymer ?
#
loop_
_entity_poly.entity_id
_entity_poly.type
_entity_poly.pdbx_seq_one_letter_code
_entity_poly.pdbx_strand_id
1 'polypeptide(L)'
;MNNEFTRVLSLKSEKALNFFLKTNQYKNIEQPVYFSFDSNLNYVKEKIGDKTYKDCLKEGAQPEQLNRLNYELLLNKDGHYATRPVMMANPYLYYFLSRELCREEN
;
A
#
# COMPACT_ATOMS: atom_id res chain seq x y z
N MET A 1 15.31 -23.00 15.35
CA MET A 1 14.39 -21.92 15.74
C MET A 1 13.00 -22.32 15.26
N ASN A 2 12.07 -22.59 16.16
CA ASN A 2 10.67 -22.76 15.79
C ASN A 2 10.15 -21.39 15.32
N ASN A 3 9.90 -21.23 14.03
CA ASN A 3 9.19 -20.06 13.55
C ASN A 3 7.70 -20.26 13.83
N GLU A 4 7.22 -19.68 14.93
CA GLU A 4 5.78 -19.56 15.17
C GLU A 4 5.21 -18.51 14.21
N PHE A 5 4.28 -18.93 13.35
CA PHE A 5 3.55 -18.03 12.48
C PHE A 5 2.42 -17.35 13.25
N THR A 6 2.42 -16.02 13.29
CA THR A 6 1.30 -15.23 13.84
C THR A 6 0.32 -14.88 12.74
N ARG A 7 -0.99 -15.09 12.96
CA ARG A 7 -2.04 -14.70 12.00
C ARG A 7 -2.30 -13.20 12.12
N VAL A 8 -2.46 -12.52 10.98
CA VAL A 8 -2.78 -11.07 10.97
C VAL A 8 -4.06 -10.75 11.76
N LEU A 9 -5.06 -11.64 11.70
CA LEU A 9 -6.34 -11.52 12.42
C LEU A 9 -6.20 -11.60 13.96
N SER A 10 -5.06 -12.08 14.45
CA SER A 10 -4.77 -12.13 15.90
C SER A 10 -3.98 -10.92 16.39
N LEU A 11 -3.63 -9.99 15.50
CA LEU A 11 -2.92 -8.76 15.85
C LEU A 11 -3.91 -7.69 16.34
N LYS A 12 -3.48 -6.87 17.29
CA LYS A 12 -4.18 -5.62 17.64
C LYS A 12 -4.17 -4.66 16.45
N SER A 13 -5.17 -3.78 16.36
CA SER A 13 -5.35 -2.78 15.28
C SER A 13 -4.05 -2.12 14.84
N GLU A 14 -3.32 -1.51 15.78
CA GLU A 14 -2.08 -0.78 15.47
C GLU A 14 -0.99 -1.71 14.90
N LYS A 15 -0.85 -2.93 15.44
CA LYS A 15 0.12 -3.92 14.97
C LYS A 15 -0.26 -4.46 13.59
N ALA A 16 -1.55 -4.64 13.32
CA ALA A 16 -2.05 -5.04 12.01
C ALA A 16 -1.77 -3.96 10.96
N LEU A 17 -2.06 -2.68 11.28
CA LEU A 17 -1.77 -1.56 10.39
C LEU A 17 -0.26 -1.46 10.10
N ASN A 18 0.58 -1.50 11.14
CA ASN A 18 2.03 -1.47 10.97
C ASN A 18 2.57 -2.68 10.20
N PHE A 19 1.86 -3.82 10.20
CA PHE A 19 2.21 -4.97 9.39
C PHE A 19 1.94 -4.71 7.90
N PHE A 20 0.79 -4.13 7.54
CA PHE A 20 0.48 -3.77 6.14
C PHE A 20 1.38 -2.65 5.61
N LEU A 21 1.83 -1.72 6.46
CA LEU A 21 2.71 -0.61 6.06
C LEU A 21 4.20 -0.98 5.90
N LYS A 22 4.49 -2.27 5.69
CA LYS A 22 5.83 -2.75 5.35
C LYS A 22 5.94 -2.94 3.84
N THR A 23 7.13 -2.70 3.32
CA THR A 23 7.46 -2.85 1.90
C THR A 23 6.99 -4.16 1.31
N ASN A 24 7.17 -5.28 2.02
CA ASN A 24 6.82 -6.61 1.51
C ASN A 24 5.31 -6.86 1.42
N GLN A 25 4.50 -6.10 2.16
CA GLN A 25 3.04 -6.18 2.17
C GLN A 25 2.43 -5.19 1.18
N TYR A 26 3.13 -4.09 0.92
CA TYR A 26 2.73 -3.09 -0.06
C TYR A 26 3.10 -3.48 -1.50
N LYS A 27 4.32 -3.99 -1.72
CA LYS A 27 4.79 -4.35 -3.07
C LYS A 27 4.18 -5.68 -3.49
N ASN A 28 3.76 -5.75 -4.75
CA ASN A 28 3.28 -6.96 -5.42
C ASN A 28 4.20 -7.39 -6.57
N ILE A 29 5.40 -6.83 -6.64
CA ILE A 29 6.40 -7.13 -7.66
C ILE A 29 7.73 -7.49 -7.00
N GLU A 30 8.48 -8.37 -7.65
CA GLU A 30 9.86 -8.61 -7.27
C GLU A 30 10.69 -7.36 -7.55
N GLN A 31 11.45 -6.92 -6.55
CA GLN A 31 12.31 -5.75 -6.63
C GLN A 31 13.67 -6.10 -6.04
N PRO A 32 14.74 -5.42 -6.47
CA PRO A 32 16.05 -5.56 -5.84
C PRO A 32 15.98 -5.32 -4.33
N VAL A 33 16.80 -6.05 -3.57
CA VAL A 33 16.77 -6.06 -2.10
C VAL A 33 17.05 -4.68 -1.48
N TYR A 34 17.71 -3.79 -2.21
CA TYR A 34 18.01 -2.43 -1.79
C TYR A 34 16.83 -1.44 -1.95
N PHE A 35 15.73 -1.83 -2.61
CA PHE A 35 14.54 -1.00 -2.70
C PHE A 35 13.63 -1.22 -1.49
N SER A 36 13.26 -0.13 -0.82
CA SER A 36 12.29 -0.11 0.27
C SER A 36 11.30 1.04 0.09
N PHE A 37 10.03 0.74 0.39
CA PHE A 37 8.94 1.70 0.48
C PHE A 37 8.64 2.11 1.92
N ASP A 38 9.34 1.57 2.92
CA ASP A 38 9.01 1.80 4.34
C ASP A 38 9.03 3.30 4.67
N SER A 39 10.04 4.04 4.20
CA SER A 39 10.12 5.50 4.39
C SER A 39 8.97 6.25 3.70
N ASN A 40 8.56 5.80 2.51
CA ASN A 40 7.45 6.40 1.76
C ASN A 40 6.11 6.15 2.46
N LEU A 41 5.89 4.92 2.94
CA LEU A 41 4.68 4.54 3.66
C LEU A 41 4.58 5.24 5.02
N ASN A 42 5.69 5.36 5.74
CA ASN A 42 5.76 6.13 6.98
C ASN A 42 5.46 7.61 6.75
N TYR A 43 6.04 8.21 5.71
CA TYR A 43 5.74 9.59 5.33
C TYR A 43 4.24 9.79 5.06
N VAL A 44 3.60 8.89 4.32
CA VAL A 44 2.16 8.96 4.02
C VAL A 44 1.34 8.81 5.30
N LYS A 45 1.68 7.84 6.16
CA LYS A 45 1.05 7.65 7.48
C LYS A 45 1.12 8.93 8.31
N GLU A 46 2.28 9.57 8.41
CA GLU A 46 2.47 10.82 9.17
C GLU A 46 1.72 12.00 8.56
N LYS A 47 1.66 12.11 7.22
CA LYS A 47 0.97 13.21 6.53
C LYS A 47 -0.55 13.14 6.64
N ILE A 48 -1.11 11.93 6.52
CA ILE A 48 -2.55 11.70 6.64
C ILE A 48 -2.94 11.67 8.12
N GLY A 49 -2.22 10.92 8.96
CA GLY A 49 -2.57 10.72 10.38
C GLY A 49 -3.97 10.14 10.53
N ASP A 50 -4.82 10.87 11.25
CA ASP A 50 -6.23 10.53 11.53
C ASP A 50 -7.22 11.27 10.62
N LYS A 51 -6.73 12.09 9.69
CA LYS A 51 -7.59 12.81 8.73
C LYS A 51 -8.45 11.84 7.94
N THR A 52 -9.71 12.21 7.69
CA THR A 52 -10.58 11.42 6.82
C THR A 52 -10.11 11.54 5.36
N TYR A 53 -10.57 10.63 4.51
CA TYR A 53 -10.31 10.73 3.07
C TYR A 53 -10.74 12.08 2.51
N LYS A 54 -11.93 12.57 2.94
CA LYS A 54 -12.50 13.85 2.49
C LYS A 54 -11.63 15.05 2.89
N ASP A 55 -11.04 15.03 4.08
CA ASP A 55 -10.17 16.11 4.57
C ASP A 55 -8.86 16.22 3.77
N CYS A 56 -8.47 15.15 3.08
CA CYS A 56 -7.28 15.12 2.23
C CYS A 56 -7.56 15.50 0.77
N LEU A 57 -8.84 15.68 0.39
CA LEU A 57 -9.18 16.07 -0.98
C LEU A 57 -9.11 17.59 -1.15
N LYS A 58 -8.62 18.00 -2.31
CA LYS A 58 -8.82 19.37 -2.78
C LYS A 58 -10.30 19.56 -3.15
N GLU A 59 -10.84 20.74 -2.90
CA GLU A 59 -12.21 21.07 -3.29
C GLU A 59 -12.45 20.81 -4.79
N GLY A 60 -13.54 20.11 -5.10
CA GLY A 60 -13.89 19.68 -6.46
C GLY A 60 -13.07 18.53 -7.03
N ALA A 61 -12.10 17.98 -6.29
CA ALA A 61 -11.35 16.80 -6.73
C ALA A 61 -12.21 15.53 -6.61
N GLN A 62 -12.23 14.73 -7.68
CA GLN A 62 -12.88 13.42 -7.72
C GLN A 62 -11.85 12.36 -8.09
N PRO A 63 -11.03 11.86 -7.14
CA PRO A 63 -9.97 10.90 -7.46
C PRO A 63 -10.50 9.64 -8.15
N GLU A 64 -11.71 9.19 -7.81
CA GLU A 64 -12.39 8.06 -8.45
C GLU A 64 -12.60 8.24 -9.97
N GLN A 65 -12.54 9.47 -10.49
CA GLN A 65 -12.62 9.77 -11.91
C GLN A 65 -11.25 9.98 -12.57
N LEU A 66 -10.17 9.99 -11.78
CA LEU A 66 -8.82 10.16 -12.30
C LEU A 66 -8.28 8.83 -12.82
N ASN A 67 -7.78 8.87 -14.04
CA ASN A 67 -7.03 7.75 -14.61
C ASN A 67 -5.61 7.71 -14.01
N ARG A 68 -5.02 6.51 -13.97
CA ARG A 68 -3.60 6.28 -13.59
C ARG A 68 -3.28 6.71 -12.14
N LEU A 69 -4.24 6.56 -11.23
CA LEU A 69 -4.01 6.75 -9.79
C LEU A 69 -2.98 5.76 -9.23
N ASN A 70 -3.09 4.50 -9.67
CA ASN A 70 -2.10 3.47 -9.42
C ASN A 70 -0.96 3.60 -10.42
N TYR A 71 0.24 3.22 -9.99
CA TYR A 71 1.41 3.21 -10.85
C TYR A 71 1.47 1.90 -11.64
N GLU A 72 1.49 1.98 -12.96
CA GLU A 72 1.59 0.82 -13.85
C GLU A 72 3.04 0.69 -14.36
N LEU A 73 3.64 -0.48 -14.15
CA LEU A 73 4.90 -0.87 -14.78
C LEU A 73 4.65 -1.94 -15.84
N LEU A 74 5.37 -1.83 -16.95
CA LEU A 74 5.47 -2.91 -17.93
C LEU A 74 6.76 -3.68 -17.67
N LEU A 75 6.62 -4.91 -17.19
CA LEU A 75 7.74 -5.83 -17.03
C LEU A 75 7.91 -6.65 -18.31
N ASN A 76 9.13 -7.08 -18.63
CA ASN A 76 9.31 -8.09 -19.69
C ASN A 76 8.71 -9.42 -19.21
N LYS A 77 7.93 -10.08 -20.06
CA LYS A 77 7.30 -11.36 -19.74
C LYS A 77 8.24 -12.52 -20.09
N ASP A 78 8.66 -12.65 -21.35
CA ASP A 78 9.42 -13.80 -21.87
C ASP A 78 10.16 -13.53 -23.23
N GLY A 79 10.32 -12.28 -23.72
CA GLY A 79 10.91 -12.06 -25.05
C GLY A 79 11.02 -10.60 -25.52
N HIS A 80 11.48 -10.39 -26.77
CA HIS A 80 11.81 -9.05 -27.29
C HIS A 80 10.64 -8.05 -27.33
N TYR A 81 9.40 -8.53 -27.43
CA TYR A 81 8.21 -7.68 -27.58
C TYR A 81 7.08 -8.04 -26.60
N ALA A 82 7.31 -8.96 -25.65
CA ALA A 82 6.28 -9.41 -24.72
C ALA A 82 6.42 -8.71 -23.37
N THR A 83 5.38 -7.97 -22.96
CA THR A 83 5.32 -7.31 -21.66
C THR A 83 4.19 -7.83 -20.79
N ARG A 84 4.38 -7.81 -19.47
CA ARG A 84 3.34 -8.04 -18.46
C ARG A 84 3.13 -6.74 -17.68
N PRO A 85 1.93 -6.14 -17.73
CA PRO A 85 1.61 -5.03 -16.85
C PRO A 85 1.50 -5.52 -15.41
N VAL A 86 2.07 -4.75 -14.50
CA VAL A 86 1.91 -4.90 -13.05
C VAL A 86 1.56 -3.54 -12.48
N MET A 87 0.68 -3.50 -11.50
CA MET A 87 0.22 -2.25 -10.90
C MET A 87 0.61 -2.18 -9.43
N MET A 88 1.21 -1.08 -9.02
CA MET A 88 1.40 -0.73 -7.62
C MET A 88 0.31 0.24 -7.19
N ALA A 89 -0.33 -0.06 -6.06
CA ALA A 89 -1.36 0.80 -5.50
C ALA A 89 -0.80 2.20 -5.20
N ASN A 90 -1.60 3.25 -5.35
CA ASN A 90 -1.22 4.56 -4.85
C ASN A 90 -0.96 4.50 -3.33
N PRO A 91 0.17 4.98 -2.79
CA PRO A 91 0.50 4.81 -1.37
C PRO A 91 -0.48 5.53 -0.44
N TYR A 92 -1.07 6.65 -0.86
CA TYR A 92 -2.10 7.35 -0.09
C TYR A 92 -3.39 6.53 0.00
N LEU A 93 -3.86 6.00 -1.14
CA LEU A 93 -5.07 5.16 -1.17
C LEU A 93 -4.85 3.84 -0.43
N TYR A 94 -3.65 3.26 -0.55
CA TYR A 94 -3.26 2.06 0.19
C TYR A 94 -3.29 2.29 1.70
N TYR A 95 -2.80 3.43 2.19
CA TYR A 95 -2.87 3.77 3.61
C TYR A 95 -4.32 3.89 4.09
N PHE A 96 -5.18 4.60 3.34
CA PHE A 96 -6.60 4.72 3.71
C PHE A 96 -7.28 3.36 3.82
N LEU A 97 -7.07 2.48 2.84
CA LEU A 97 -7.61 1.12 2.85
C LEU A 97 -7.06 0.32 4.04
N SER A 98 -5.75 0.36 4.26
CA SER A 98 -5.11 -0.40 5.33
C SER A 98 -5.58 0.06 6.71
N ARG A 99 -5.73 1.37 6.91
CA ARG A 99 -6.26 1.95 8.15
C ARG A 99 -7.73 1.57 8.36
N GLU A 100 -8.54 1.56 7.30
CA GLU A 100 -9.94 1.15 7.36
C GLU A 100 -10.09 -0.32 7.75
N LEU A 101 -9.31 -1.19 7.11
CA LEU A 101 -9.32 -2.64 7.39
C LEU A 101 -8.90 -2.95 8.83
N CYS A 102 -7.97 -2.20 9.38
CA CYS A 102 -7.40 -2.45 10.70
C CYS A 102 -8.10 -1.70 11.83
N ARG A 103 -9.30 -1.12 11.64
CA ARG A 103 -10.04 -0.50 12.76
C ARG A 103 -10.34 -1.52 13.86
N GLU A 104 -10.37 -1.07 15.11
CA GLU A 104 -10.67 -1.92 16.28
C GLU A 104 -12.09 -2.53 16.23
N GLU A 105 -12.98 -1.96 15.41
CA GLU A 105 -14.36 -2.38 15.23
C GLU A 105 -14.52 -3.58 14.27
N ASN A 106 -13.48 -3.92 13.51
CA ASN A 106 -13.49 -5.02 12.51
C ASN A 106 -12.94 -6.32 13.10
#